data_AF-A0A7R9QZ09-F1
#
_entry.id   AF-A0A7R9QZ09-F1
#
_cell.length_a   1.000
_cell.length_b   1.000
_cell.length_c   1.000
_cell.angle_alpha   90.00
_cell.angle_beta   90.00
_cell.angle_gamma   90.00
#
_symmetry.space_group_name_H-M   'P 1'
#
loop_
_entity.id
_entity.type
_entity.pdbx_description
1 polymer ?
#
loop_
_entity_poly.entity_id
_entity_poly.type
_entity_poly.pdbx_seq_one_letter_code
_entity_poly.pdbx_strand_id
1 'polypeptide(L)'
;MNFYPLLLLFRLMFFGDNFVWSQVQTQVWLTINPLADKTSQRLIEINWRNAPKSNLNDWVGIFTSDPIDSTGAIRVVDVNSRLNGYNVTDIQFPYRNFATGKLTQQCLGYYVAYIHNGIVFAKNCMKNNPFWMENNLSIIGDKKLPSLVIPGTHDSGSYEKWGPKSVG
;
A
#
# COMPACT_ATOMS: atom_id res chain seq x y z
N MET A 1 -55.17 24.01 -3.99
CA MET A 1 -55.45 22.64 -3.51
C MET A 1 -55.04 21.67 -4.62
N ASN A 2 -54.41 20.56 -4.21
CA ASN A 2 -53.53 19.67 -4.97
C ASN A 2 -53.95 19.30 -6.41
N PHE A 3 -52.99 19.42 -7.34
CA PHE A 3 -52.99 18.77 -8.64
C PHE A 3 -52.10 17.51 -8.56
N TYR A 4 -52.67 16.34 -8.87
CA TYR A 4 -51.93 15.25 -9.53
C TYR A 4 -52.22 15.37 -11.02
N PRO A 5 -51.24 15.15 -11.92
CA PRO A 5 -51.33 13.92 -12.71
C PRO A 5 -50.00 13.31 -13.20
N LEU A 6 -50.09 12.00 -13.45
CA LEU A 6 -49.46 11.19 -14.51
C LEU A 6 -47.93 11.23 -14.75
N LEU A 7 -47.31 10.10 -14.41
CA LEU A 7 -46.44 9.28 -15.26
C LEU A 7 -45.95 9.92 -16.58
N LEU A 8 -44.67 10.27 -16.61
CA LEU A 8 -43.86 10.31 -17.83
C LEU A 8 -42.67 9.36 -17.65
N LEU A 9 -42.91 8.12 -18.06
CA LEU A 9 -41.89 7.11 -18.33
C LEU A 9 -41.09 7.57 -19.55
N PHE A 10 -39.91 8.17 -19.33
CA PHE A 10 -38.89 8.22 -20.38
C PHE A 10 -38.04 6.95 -20.29
N ARG A 11 -38.55 5.90 -20.94
CA ARG A 11 -37.79 4.69 -21.26
C ARG A 11 -36.96 4.98 -22.51
N LEU A 12 -35.75 5.49 -22.35
CA LEU A 12 -34.74 5.41 -23.40
C LEU A 12 -34.07 4.03 -23.26
N MET A 13 -34.46 3.11 -24.14
CA MET A 13 -33.69 1.92 -24.41
C MET A 13 -32.34 2.36 -25.00
N PHE A 14 -31.27 2.10 -24.27
CA PHE A 14 -29.97 1.81 -24.87
C PHE A 14 -29.61 0.39 -24.48
N PHE A 15 -29.45 -0.47 -25.49
CA PHE A 15 -28.66 -1.69 -25.40
C PHE A 15 -27.23 -1.28 -25.01
N GLY A 16 -26.63 -1.96 -24.05
CA GLY A 16 -25.20 -1.82 -23.77
C GLY A 16 -24.87 -1.82 -22.29
N ASP A 17 -24.25 -2.92 -21.87
CA ASP A 17 -23.38 -3.11 -20.71
C ASP A 17 -23.92 -2.76 -19.33
N ASN A 18 -23.90 -3.77 -18.45
CA ASN A 18 -23.92 -3.59 -17.01
C ASN A 18 -22.79 -2.62 -16.64
N PHE A 19 -23.10 -1.33 -16.54
CA PHE A 19 -22.18 -0.35 -15.99
C PHE A 19 -22.10 -0.61 -14.48
N VAL A 20 -21.26 -1.57 -14.12
CA VAL A 20 -20.73 -1.71 -12.77
C VAL A 20 -19.96 -0.44 -12.51
N TRP A 21 -20.49 0.44 -11.66
CA TRP A 21 -19.65 1.43 -11.01
C TRP A 21 -18.55 0.65 -10.30
N SER A 22 -17.34 0.60 -10.90
CA SER A 22 -16.15 0.18 -10.19
C SER A 22 -16.01 1.15 -9.02
N GLN A 23 -16.47 0.73 -7.84
CA GLN A 23 -16.24 1.46 -6.61
C GLN A 23 -14.73 1.51 -6.46
N VAL A 24 -14.17 2.71 -6.64
CA VAL A 24 -12.72 2.89 -6.58
C VAL A 24 -12.29 2.56 -5.15
N GLN A 25 -11.66 1.41 -4.97
CA GLN A 25 -11.30 0.92 -3.64
C GLN A 25 -10.19 1.79 -3.05
N THR A 26 -10.36 2.20 -1.80
CA THR A 26 -9.30 2.86 -1.03
C THR A 26 -8.12 1.91 -0.85
N GLN A 27 -6.93 2.40 -1.17
CA GLN A 27 -5.69 1.66 -1.07
C GLN A 27 -4.80 2.33 -0.04
N VAL A 28 -4.09 1.51 0.74
CA VAL A 28 -3.09 1.96 1.70
C VAL A 28 -1.89 1.00 1.62
N TRP A 29 -0.68 1.54 1.65
CA TRP A 29 0.54 0.73 1.59
C TRP A 29 1.72 1.46 2.22
N LEU A 30 2.78 0.69 2.47
CA LEU A 30 4.05 1.21 2.98
C LEU A 30 5.11 1.11 1.89
N THR A 31 5.94 2.13 1.81
CA THR A 31 7.18 2.16 1.02
C THR A 31 8.34 2.54 1.92
N ILE A 32 9.55 2.42 1.39
CA ILE A 32 10.76 2.88 2.06
C ILE A 32 11.24 4.13 1.32
N ASN A 33 11.39 5.24 2.05
CA ASN A 33 11.94 6.46 1.49
C ASN A 33 13.42 6.22 1.12
N PRO A 34 13.82 6.49 -0.15
CA PRO A 34 15.17 6.26 -0.62
C PRO A 34 16.17 7.32 -0.13
N LEU A 35 15.70 8.47 0.40
CA LEU A 35 16.58 9.51 0.91
C LEU A 35 17.31 9.02 2.16
N ALA A 36 18.63 9.19 2.14
CA ALA A 36 19.52 8.80 3.21
C ALA A 36 20.47 9.94 3.55
N ASP A 37 20.59 10.23 4.84
CA ASP A 37 21.62 11.08 5.44
C ASP A 37 22.36 10.31 6.56
N LYS A 38 23.23 10.98 7.31
CA LYS A 38 24.05 10.36 8.38
C LYS A 38 23.21 9.74 9.50
N THR A 39 21.99 10.21 9.70
CA THR A 39 21.12 9.91 10.84
C THR A 39 19.80 9.27 10.42
N SER A 40 19.34 9.53 9.19
CA SER A 40 18.04 9.14 8.67
C SER A 40 18.23 8.38 7.38
N GLN A 41 17.90 7.09 7.39
CA GLN A 41 17.87 6.26 6.19
C GLN A 41 16.74 5.26 6.33
N ARG A 42 16.20 4.77 5.21
CA ARG A 42 15.19 3.71 5.19
C ARG A 42 13.95 4.06 6.02
N LEU A 43 13.56 5.33 6.00
CA LEU A 43 12.37 5.79 6.70
C LEU A 43 11.13 5.19 6.04
N ILE A 44 10.19 4.73 6.86
CA ILE A 44 8.92 4.20 6.37
C ILE A 44 8.08 5.37 5.88
N GLU A 45 7.57 5.23 4.67
CA GLU A 45 6.62 6.16 4.09
C GLU A 45 5.25 5.49 3.98
N ILE A 46 4.24 6.21 4.47
CA ILE A 46 2.84 5.81 4.44
C ILE A 46 2.23 6.39 3.17
N ASN A 47 1.52 5.58 2.41
CA ASN A 47 0.86 5.99 1.18
C ASN A 47 -0.60 5.56 1.19
N TRP A 48 -1.49 6.40 0.65
CA TRP A 48 -2.90 6.10 0.46
C TRP A 48 -3.45 6.74 -0.81
N ARG A 49 -4.45 6.08 -1.40
CA ARG A 49 -5.12 6.55 -2.62
C ARG A 49 -6.60 6.20 -2.58
N ASN A 50 -7.40 7.01 -3.28
CA ASN A 50 -8.85 6.81 -3.39
C ASN A 50 -9.52 6.75 -2.01
N ALA A 51 -8.97 7.48 -1.04
CA ALA A 51 -9.61 7.68 0.24
C ALA A 51 -10.95 8.41 0.01
N PRO A 52 -12.02 8.06 0.75
CA PRO A 52 -13.24 8.85 0.76
C PRO A 52 -12.89 10.32 1.00
N LYS A 53 -13.65 11.26 0.43
CA LYS A 53 -13.43 12.69 0.68
C LYS A 53 -13.70 12.99 2.16
N SER A 54 -12.63 12.86 2.95
CA SER A 54 -12.35 13.42 4.27
C SER A 54 -13.56 13.67 5.16
N ASN A 55 -13.87 12.70 6.02
CA ASN A 55 -14.47 13.05 7.31
C ASN A 55 -13.38 13.65 8.21
N LEU A 56 -13.75 14.56 9.12
CA LEU A 56 -12.84 15.22 10.07
C LEU A 56 -12.05 14.25 10.96
N ASN A 57 -12.46 12.98 11.03
CA ASN A 57 -11.90 11.96 11.92
C ASN A 57 -11.13 10.84 11.19
N ASP A 58 -10.83 11.02 9.91
CA ASP A 58 -10.09 10.02 9.14
C ASP A 58 -8.58 10.17 9.32
N TRP A 59 -7.90 9.04 9.52
CA TRP A 59 -6.46 9.02 9.71
C TRP A 59 -5.84 7.73 9.17
N VAL A 60 -4.55 7.78 8.89
CA VAL A 60 -3.77 6.59 8.51
C VAL A 60 -2.75 6.31 9.61
N GLY A 61 -2.60 5.03 9.96
CA GLY A 61 -1.69 4.60 11.03
C GLY A 61 -0.72 3.52 10.63
N ILE A 62 0.45 3.50 11.29
CA ILE A 62 1.38 2.38 11.29
C ILE A 62 1.19 1.56 12.57
N PHE A 63 1.22 0.24 12.44
CA PHE A 63 1.05 -0.70 13.54
C PHE A 63 2.17 -1.76 13.51
N THR A 64 2.50 -2.33 14.67
CA THR A 64 3.46 -3.43 14.79
C THR A 64 2.81 -4.82 14.72
N SER A 65 1.47 -4.85 14.68
CA SER A 65 0.62 -6.04 14.59
C SER A 65 -0.59 -5.74 13.71
N ASP A 66 -1.40 -6.75 13.42
CA ASP A 66 -2.59 -6.55 12.60
C ASP A 66 -3.52 -5.50 13.26
N PRO A 67 -3.93 -4.44 12.54
CA PRO A 67 -4.74 -3.37 13.09
C PRO A 67 -6.19 -3.77 13.40
N ILE A 68 -6.63 -4.97 12.99
CA ILE A 68 -7.92 -5.53 13.43
C ILE A 68 -7.83 -6.05 14.87
N ASP A 69 -6.69 -6.63 15.24
CA ASP A 69 -6.50 -7.32 16.52
C ASP A 69 -5.81 -6.44 17.57
N SER A 70 -5.33 -5.25 17.19
CA SER A 70 -4.55 -4.37 18.05
C SER A 70 -4.99 -2.91 17.95
N THR A 71 -5.01 -2.22 19.09
CA THR A 71 -5.62 -0.88 19.23
C THR A 71 -4.61 0.27 19.34
N GLY A 72 -3.33 0.04 19.06
CA GLY A 72 -2.27 1.05 19.19
C GLY A 72 -1.49 1.28 17.91
N ALA A 73 -1.75 2.39 17.22
CA ALA A 73 -0.89 2.85 16.14
C ALA A 73 0.39 3.48 16.72
N ILE A 74 1.56 3.05 16.24
CA ILE A 74 2.86 3.65 16.62
C ILE A 74 3.09 5.00 15.94
N ARG A 75 2.36 5.28 14.86
CA ARG A 75 2.31 6.58 14.21
C ARG A 75 0.94 6.82 13.60
N VAL A 76 0.44 8.04 13.75
CA VAL A 76 -0.84 8.50 13.19
C VAL A 76 -0.58 9.70 12.30
N VAL A 77 -1.24 9.72 11.15
CA VAL A 77 -1.21 10.83 10.19
C VAL A 77 -2.64 11.23 9.88
N ASP A 78 -2.97 12.49 10.16
CA ASP A 78 -4.23 13.09 9.74
C ASP A 78 -4.23 13.26 8.22
N VAL A 79 -5.18 12.60 7.56
CA VAL A 79 -5.34 12.61 6.11
C VAL A 79 -5.72 14.00 5.59
N ASN A 80 -6.45 14.79 6.39
CA ASN A 80 -6.95 16.10 6.00
C ASN A 80 -5.83 17.15 5.94
N SER A 81 -4.75 16.92 6.68
CA SER A 81 -3.56 17.78 6.67
C SER A 81 -2.65 17.56 5.44
N ARG A 82 -2.93 16.57 4.58
CA ARG A 82 -2.01 16.10 3.53
C ARG A 82 -2.69 16.03 2.16
N LEU A 83 -2.23 16.86 1.23
CA LEU A 83 -2.81 16.94 -0.12
C LEU A 83 -2.38 15.80 -1.06
N ASN A 84 -1.22 15.17 -0.81
CA ASN A 84 -0.55 14.32 -1.80
C ASN A 84 -0.74 12.81 -1.58
N GLY A 85 -1.50 12.38 -0.58
CA GLY A 85 -1.74 10.95 -0.33
C GLY A 85 -0.53 10.18 0.21
N TYR A 86 0.46 10.87 0.78
CA TYR A 86 1.61 10.22 1.41
C TYR A 86 2.17 11.01 2.60
N ASN A 87 2.92 10.34 3.47
CA ASN A 87 3.71 10.95 4.53
C ASN A 87 4.95 10.12 4.86
N VAL A 88 6.11 10.77 4.87
CA VAL A 88 7.37 10.19 5.35
C VAL A 88 7.40 10.27 6.88
N THR A 89 7.67 9.15 7.54
CA THR A 89 7.75 9.08 9.00
C THR A 89 9.19 9.19 9.50
N ASP A 90 9.35 9.30 10.81
CA ASP A 90 10.61 9.17 11.54
C ASP A 90 10.95 7.71 11.90
N ILE A 91 10.11 6.75 11.48
CA ILE A 91 10.30 5.34 11.78
C ILE A 91 11.23 4.73 10.73
N GLN A 92 12.37 4.21 11.19
CA GLN A 92 13.31 3.50 10.33
C GLN A 92 12.94 2.02 10.19
N PHE A 93 12.93 1.52 8.96
CA PHE A 93 12.80 0.09 8.71
C PHE A 93 14.13 -0.63 9.02
N PRO A 94 14.14 -1.67 9.87
CA PRO A 94 15.37 -2.30 10.36
C PRO A 94 16.06 -3.12 9.27
N TYR A 95 17.38 -3.33 9.39
CA TYR A 95 18.08 -4.32 8.56
C TYR A 95 17.53 -5.71 8.91
N ARG A 96 17.15 -6.47 7.88
CA ARG A 96 16.56 -7.79 8.06
C ARG A 96 17.50 -8.80 7.42
N ASN A 97 17.92 -9.76 8.23
CA ASN A 97 18.57 -10.96 7.72
C ASN A 97 17.45 -11.87 7.22
N PHE A 98 17.33 -11.99 5.90
CA PHE A 98 16.47 -12.99 5.30
C PHE A 98 17.15 -14.34 5.49
N ALA A 99 16.60 -15.18 6.36
CA ALA A 99 17.14 -16.51 6.59
C ALA A 99 17.17 -17.30 5.27
N THR A 100 18.17 -18.15 5.10
CA THR A 100 18.34 -19.09 3.96
C THR A 100 17.30 -20.22 3.94
N GLY A 101 16.27 -20.13 4.79
CA GLY A 101 15.17 -21.09 4.86
C GLY A 101 14.11 -20.89 3.79
N LYS A 102 12.98 -21.61 3.93
CA LYS A 102 11.86 -21.55 3.01
C LYS A 102 11.34 -20.10 2.91
N LEU A 103 11.34 -19.56 1.69
CA LEU A 103 10.73 -18.26 1.41
C LEU A 103 9.23 -18.31 1.73
N THR A 104 8.76 -17.39 2.56
CA THR A 104 7.35 -17.20 2.87
C THR A 104 6.95 -15.77 2.53
N GLN A 105 5.70 -15.59 2.09
CA GLN A 105 5.11 -14.28 1.90
C GLN A 105 4.40 -13.91 3.21
N GLN A 106 5.11 -13.18 4.08
CA GLN A 106 4.62 -12.78 5.40
C GLN A 106 4.86 -11.29 5.64
N CYS A 107 4.09 -10.71 6.56
CA CYS A 107 4.29 -9.33 6.98
C CYS A 107 5.62 -9.19 7.75
N LEU A 108 6.40 -8.18 7.39
CA LEU A 108 7.73 -7.89 7.93
C LEU A 108 7.65 -6.97 9.17
N GLY A 109 6.63 -7.16 10.01
CA GLY A 109 6.48 -6.50 11.32
C GLY A 109 5.89 -5.09 11.30
N TYR A 110 5.51 -4.58 10.12
CA TYR A 110 4.82 -3.28 10.01
C TYR A 110 3.55 -3.44 9.19
N TYR A 111 2.47 -2.92 9.74
CA TYR A 111 1.15 -2.86 9.13
C TYR A 111 0.76 -1.40 8.95
N VAL A 112 -0.15 -1.17 8.02
CA VAL A 112 -0.73 0.14 7.77
C VAL A 112 -2.23 0.01 7.61
N ALA A 113 -2.98 0.94 8.16
CA ALA A 113 -4.42 1.00 7.97
C ALA A 113 -4.91 2.42 7.78
N TYR A 114 -5.88 2.57 6.89
CA TYR A 114 -6.74 3.74 6.78
C TYR A 114 -7.94 3.53 7.70
N ILE A 115 -8.15 4.46 8.63
CA ILE A 115 -9.23 4.42 9.60
C ILE A 115 -10.27 5.46 9.20
N HIS A 116 -11.50 4.98 8.98
CA HIS A 116 -12.66 5.81 8.66
C HIS A 116 -13.68 5.68 9.78
N ASN A 117 -14.00 6.79 10.46
CA ASN A 117 -14.93 6.80 11.60
C ASN A 117 -14.62 5.73 12.67
N GLY A 118 -13.33 5.50 12.97
CA GLY A 118 -12.88 4.51 13.96
C GLY A 118 -12.85 3.06 13.49
N ILE A 119 -13.16 2.78 12.21
CA ILE A 119 -13.15 1.44 11.63
C ILE A 119 -12.01 1.31 10.63
N VAL A 120 -11.33 0.16 10.63
CA VAL A 120 -10.32 -0.19 9.62
C VAL A 120 -11.00 -0.32 8.24
N PHE A 121 -10.82 0.69 7.39
CA PHE A 121 -11.45 0.76 6.07
C PHE A 121 -10.59 0.09 4.99
N ALA A 122 -9.27 0.24 5.09
CA ALA A 122 -8.30 -0.46 4.26
C ALA A 122 -7.08 -0.80 5.12
N LYS A 123 -6.45 -1.95 4.85
CA LYS A 123 -5.20 -2.33 5.52
C LYS A 123 -4.23 -3.01 4.57
N ASN A 124 -2.95 -2.94 4.90
CA ASN A 124 -1.87 -3.66 4.23
C ASN A 124 -0.71 -3.86 5.22
N CYS A 125 0.35 -4.51 4.78
CA CYS A 125 1.57 -4.64 5.55
C CYS A 125 2.80 -4.60 4.63
N MET A 126 3.94 -4.27 5.23
CA MET A 126 5.23 -4.43 4.56
C MET A 126 5.48 -5.92 4.37
N LYS A 127 5.74 -6.39 3.15
CA LYS A 127 5.97 -7.81 2.87
C LYS A 127 6.96 -7.99 1.74
N ASN A 128 7.71 -9.09 1.79
CA ASN A 128 8.41 -9.61 0.62
C ASN A 128 7.38 -10.31 -0.28
N ASN A 129 7.48 -10.16 -1.60
CA ASN A 129 6.62 -10.87 -2.56
C ASN A 129 7.47 -11.88 -3.35
N PRO A 130 8.02 -12.93 -2.71
CA PRO A 130 8.97 -13.84 -3.36
C PRO A 130 8.37 -14.60 -4.55
N PHE A 131 7.05 -14.85 -4.53
CA PHE A 131 6.33 -15.62 -5.55
C PHE A 131 5.53 -14.74 -6.52
N TRP A 132 5.86 -13.44 -6.66
CA TRP A 132 5.03 -12.52 -7.44
C TRP A 132 4.87 -12.94 -8.91
N MET A 133 5.92 -13.48 -9.55
CA MET A 133 5.84 -13.94 -10.94
C MET A 133 4.94 -15.18 -11.07
N GLU A 134 5.10 -16.13 -10.16
CA GLU A 134 4.28 -17.35 -10.11
C GLU A 134 2.81 -17.02 -9.86
N ASN A 135 2.53 -16.16 -8.88
CA ASN A 135 1.18 -15.70 -8.54
C ASN A 135 0.49 -14.94 -9.69
N ASN A 136 1.25 -14.40 -10.64
CA ASN A 136 0.75 -13.66 -11.79
C ASN A 136 0.92 -14.42 -13.11
N LEU A 137 1.22 -15.74 -13.07
CA LEU A 137 1.52 -16.54 -14.25
C LEU A 137 0.40 -16.49 -15.32
N SER A 138 -0.87 -16.43 -14.90
CA SER A 138 -2.01 -16.30 -15.82
C SER A 138 -2.02 -15.01 -16.64
N ILE A 139 -1.31 -13.97 -16.18
CA ILE A 139 -1.24 -12.65 -16.79
C ILE A 139 0.06 -12.48 -17.59
N ILE A 140 1.19 -12.98 -17.04
CA ILE A 140 2.53 -12.74 -17.59
C ILE A 140 3.18 -13.96 -18.25
N GLY A 141 2.62 -15.16 -18.08
CA GLY A 141 3.30 -16.42 -18.43
C GLY A 141 3.50 -16.67 -19.92
N ASP A 142 2.68 -16.06 -20.78
CA ASP A 142 2.80 -16.14 -22.25
C ASP A 142 3.63 -14.97 -22.84
N LYS A 143 4.11 -14.05 -21.99
CA LYS A 143 4.83 -12.85 -22.41
C LYS A 143 6.34 -13.11 -22.44
N LYS A 144 7.01 -12.51 -23.43
CA LYS A 144 8.49 -12.54 -23.49
C LYS A 144 9.07 -11.61 -22.44
N LEU A 145 10.23 -11.94 -21.86
CA LEU A 145 10.90 -11.10 -20.85
C LEU A 145 11.02 -9.61 -21.23
N PRO A 146 11.37 -9.23 -22.47
CA PRO A 146 11.47 -7.82 -22.86
C PRO A 146 10.13 -7.05 -22.84
N SER A 147 9.00 -7.75 -22.81
CA SER A 147 7.67 -7.15 -22.71
C SER A 147 7.17 -7.03 -21.26
N LEU A 148 7.97 -7.46 -20.28
CA LEU A 148 7.65 -7.40 -18.87
C LEU A 148 8.39 -6.25 -18.18
N VAL A 149 7.70 -5.57 -17.26
CA VAL A 149 8.35 -4.65 -16.33
C VAL A 149 8.88 -5.46 -15.15
N ILE A 150 10.19 -5.73 -15.15
CA ILE A 150 10.87 -6.48 -14.08
C ILE A 150 11.65 -5.48 -13.21
N PRO A 151 11.35 -5.38 -11.91
CA PRO A 151 12.11 -4.52 -11.02
C PRO A 151 13.55 -5.04 -10.87
N GLY A 152 14.53 -4.12 -10.92
CA GLY A 152 15.94 -4.42 -10.70
C GLY A 152 16.60 -3.34 -9.84
N THR A 153 17.71 -3.69 -9.21
CA THR A 153 18.52 -2.77 -8.40
C THR A 153 19.92 -2.63 -9.02
N HIS A 154 20.43 -1.40 -9.07
CA HIS A 154 21.81 -1.13 -9.48
C HIS A 154 22.75 -1.42 -8.30
N ASP A 155 23.90 -2.05 -8.58
CA ASP A 155 24.94 -2.37 -7.59
C ASP A 155 24.39 -3.05 -6.32
N SER A 156 23.60 -4.10 -6.52
CA SER A 156 22.83 -4.78 -5.47
C SER A 156 23.67 -5.38 -4.35
N GLY A 157 24.99 -5.53 -4.53
CA GLY A 157 25.93 -6.02 -3.53
C GLY A 157 26.49 -4.95 -2.59
N SER A 158 26.22 -3.66 -2.84
CA SER A 158 26.76 -2.54 -2.06
C SER A 158 26.02 -2.23 -0.75
N TYR A 159 25.12 -3.12 -0.31
CA TYR A 159 24.28 -2.88 0.88
C TYR A 159 25.03 -3.04 2.21
N GLU A 160 26.18 -3.72 2.23
CA GLU A 160 26.99 -3.91 3.42
C GLU A 160 27.80 -2.64 3.72
N LYS A 161 27.70 -2.13 4.95
CA LYS A 161 28.60 -1.05 5.41
C LYS A 161 30.02 -1.62 5.50
N TRP A 162 30.99 -0.86 4.99
CA TRP A 162 32.43 -1.16 5.10
C TRP A 162 32.83 -1.58 6.52
N GLY A 163 32.98 -2.89 6.74
CA GLY A 163 33.74 -3.51 7.83
C GLY A 163 35.12 -3.92 7.31
N PRO A 164 36.12 -4.22 8.18
CA PRO A 164 37.48 -4.50 7.72
C PRO A 164 37.45 -5.64 6.68
N LYS A 165 38.11 -5.41 5.54
CA LYS A 165 38.20 -6.36 4.43
C LYS A 165 38.48 -7.75 4.99
N SER A 166 37.60 -8.70 4.70
CA SER A 166 37.95 -10.12 4.79
C SER A 166 39.23 -10.32 3.98
N VAL A 167 40.29 -10.61 4.70
CA VAL A 167 41.57 -11.04 4.13
C VAL A 167 41.26 -12.32 3.37
N GLY A 168 41.61 -12.33 2.07
CA GLY A 168 41.52 -13.53 1.23
C GLY A 168 42.46 -14.63 1.68
#